data_AF-A0A162KEU9-F1
#
_entry.id   AF-A0A162KEU9-F1
#
_cell.length_a   1.000
_cell.length_b   1.000
_cell.length_c   1.000
_cell.angle_alpha   90.00
_cell.angle_beta   90.00
_cell.angle_gamma   90.00
#
_symmetry.space_group_name_H-M   'P 1'
#
loop_
_entity.id
_entity.type
_entity.pdbx_description
1 polymer ?
#
loop_
_entity_poly.entity_id
_entity_poly.type
_entity_poly.pdbx_seq_one_letter_code
_entity_poly.pdbx_strand_id
1 'polypeptide(L)'
;MDEFGKTYIDYFSEIYARFIEKTEKRLENYRINGLPKNVGFYYKLLRNGFMDIAIGEIILNKDIVKSKQYFYLVAKMQEVIFQKYDDKFDISMDYVNTNSYGTLFMALISDNKDLINSLSALFGGRDKEEADDDILGKLVGYSVKHIILKEFDEAETYVIKLQELNQKSRMRLYKGYGIVLDGIIKKNKESVQEGLVYMLECHRKLTDDYGDTPEELLSIPALGLAKLAMNNGIEVEVDHILAPKVMLEQRDIQYPIVDFVD
;
A
#
# COMPACT_ATOMS: atom_id res chain seq x y z
N MET A 1 18.36 4.45 15.74
CA MET A 1 19.60 5.22 16.02
C MET A 1 20.71 4.21 16.19
N ASP A 2 21.71 4.24 15.30
CA ASP A 2 22.89 3.39 15.45
C ASP A 2 23.77 3.85 16.63
N GLU A 3 24.82 3.09 16.93
CA GLU A 3 25.81 3.40 17.98
C GLU A 3 26.53 4.75 17.77
N PHE A 4 26.35 5.39 16.62
CA PHE A 4 26.89 6.70 16.24
C PHE A 4 25.84 7.81 16.23
N GLY A 5 24.60 7.53 16.66
CA GLY A 5 23.51 8.50 16.70
C GLY A 5 22.87 8.81 15.35
N LYS A 6 23.16 8.03 14.30
CA LYS A 6 22.52 8.20 12.99
C LYS A 6 21.19 7.48 12.92
N THR A 7 20.28 8.05 12.15
CA THR A 7 18.92 7.60 11.90
C THR A 7 18.80 7.02 10.49
N TYR A 8 17.71 6.32 10.18
CA TYR A 8 17.53 5.70 8.86
C TYR A 8 17.61 6.72 7.72
N ILE A 9 17.08 7.93 7.95
CA ILE A 9 17.13 9.03 6.95
C ILE A 9 18.56 9.41 6.57
N ASP A 10 19.56 9.23 7.46
CA ASP A 10 20.96 9.59 7.19
C ASP A 10 21.61 8.67 6.14
N TYR A 11 21.11 7.45 5.99
CA TYR A 11 21.60 6.47 5.01
C TYR A 11 20.64 6.27 3.83
N PHE A 12 19.44 6.86 3.90
CA PHE A 12 18.37 6.59 2.96
C PHE A 12 18.72 6.97 1.52
N SER A 13 19.53 8.01 1.29
CA SER A 13 19.97 8.39 -0.07
C SER A 13 20.80 7.30 -0.76
N GLU A 14 21.69 6.62 -0.03
CA GLU A 14 22.48 5.51 -0.57
C GLU A 14 21.60 4.28 -0.84
N ILE A 15 20.68 4.00 0.07
CA ILE A 15 19.71 2.92 -0.05
C ILE A 15 18.81 3.13 -1.28
N TYR A 16 18.28 4.34 -1.44
CA TYR A 16 17.47 4.75 -2.59
C TYR A 16 18.22 4.56 -3.92
N ALA A 17 19.47 5.04 -4.02
CA ALA A 17 20.28 4.85 -5.22
C ALA A 17 20.49 3.37 -5.58
N ARG A 18 20.72 2.51 -4.57
CA ARG A 18 20.84 1.05 -4.77
C ARG A 18 19.52 0.43 -5.24
N PHE A 19 18.37 0.91 -4.77
CA PHE A 19 17.07 0.41 -5.21
C PHE A 19 16.77 0.79 -6.66
N ILE A 20 17.14 2.00 -7.10
CA ILE A 20 17.10 2.37 -8.53
C ILE A 20 17.93 1.39 -9.35
N GLU A 21 19.22 1.27 -9.06
CA GLU A 21 20.15 0.43 -9.83
C GLU A 21 19.66 -1.02 -9.91
N LYS A 22 19.26 -1.61 -8.78
CA LYS A 22 18.75 -2.98 -8.73
C LYS A 22 17.45 -3.15 -9.50
N THR A 23 16.57 -2.16 -9.49
CA THR A 23 15.28 -2.22 -10.20
C THR A 23 15.50 -2.08 -11.70
N GLU A 24 16.31 -1.12 -12.14
CA GLU A 24 16.69 -0.94 -13.54
C GLU A 24 17.38 -2.18 -14.11
N LYS A 25 18.32 -2.77 -13.36
CA LYS A 25 18.98 -4.03 -13.75
C LYS A 25 17.99 -5.18 -13.94
N ARG A 26 16.93 -5.27 -13.13
CA ARG A 26 15.88 -6.30 -13.30
C ARG A 26 15.03 -6.05 -14.54
N LEU A 27 14.70 -4.80 -14.83
CA LEU A 27 13.97 -4.42 -16.04
C LEU A 27 14.82 -4.70 -17.29
N GLU A 28 16.09 -4.36 -17.26
CA GLU A 28 17.01 -4.63 -18.37
C GLU A 28 17.20 -6.14 -18.61
N ASN A 29 17.38 -6.91 -17.53
CA ASN A 29 17.44 -8.37 -17.64
C ASN A 29 16.18 -8.97 -18.26
N TYR A 30 15.01 -8.42 -17.95
CA TYR A 30 13.75 -8.83 -18.56
C TYR A 30 13.70 -8.46 -20.06
N ARG A 31 14.10 -7.25 -20.44
CA ARG A 31 14.12 -6.83 -21.85
C ARG A 31 15.04 -7.70 -22.71
N ILE A 32 16.15 -8.19 -22.15
CA ILE A 32 17.10 -9.05 -22.84
C ILE A 32 16.63 -10.52 -22.87
N ASN A 33 16.12 -11.04 -21.75
CA ASN A 33 15.90 -12.47 -21.56
C ASN A 33 14.42 -12.90 -21.50
N GLY A 34 13.50 -11.94 -21.52
CA GLY A 34 12.08 -12.15 -21.26
C GLY A 34 11.76 -12.44 -19.78
N LEU A 35 10.53 -12.91 -19.55
CA LEU A 35 10.02 -13.26 -18.23
C LEU A 35 10.83 -14.41 -17.59
N PRO A 36 11.35 -14.26 -16.36
CA PRO A 36 12.07 -15.34 -15.68
C PRO A 36 11.12 -16.45 -15.22
N LYS A 37 11.67 -17.65 -14.97
CA LYS A 37 10.90 -18.83 -14.54
C LYS A 37 10.06 -18.58 -13.28
N ASN A 38 10.61 -17.90 -12.28
CA ASN A 38 9.87 -17.58 -11.05
C ASN A 38 9.17 -16.22 -11.20
N VAL A 39 8.03 -16.25 -11.90
CA VAL A 39 7.24 -15.08 -12.28
C VAL A 39 6.77 -14.28 -11.06
N GLY A 40 6.20 -14.97 -10.06
CA GLY A 40 5.69 -14.32 -8.84
C GLY A 40 6.80 -13.61 -8.06
N PHE A 41 7.97 -14.24 -7.92
CA PHE A 41 9.11 -13.63 -7.25
C PHE A 41 9.66 -12.41 -8.00
N TYR A 42 9.71 -12.47 -9.33
CA TYR A 42 10.15 -11.35 -10.17
C TYR A 42 9.29 -10.10 -9.94
N TYR A 43 7.96 -10.24 -10.06
CA TYR A 43 7.05 -9.12 -9.86
C TYR A 43 7.03 -8.63 -8.41
N LYS A 44 7.19 -9.52 -7.42
CA LYS A 44 7.39 -9.10 -6.01
C LYS A 44 8.65 -8.25 -5.85
N LEU A 45 9.76 -8.62 -6.49
CA LEU A 45 11.00 -7.83 -6.40
C LEU A 45 10.87 -6.46 -7.07
N LEU A 46 10.20 -6.38 -8.23
CA LEU A 46 9.88 -5.10 -8.86
C LEU A 46 8.97 -4.25 -7.98
N ARG A 47 7.89 -4.84 -7.46
CA ARG A 47 6.95 -4.19 -6.55
C ARG A 47 7.67 -3.56 -5.36
N ASN A 48 8.53 -4.30 -4.68
CA ASN A 48 9.29 -3.79 -3.55
C ASN A 48 10.25 -2.66 -3.98
N GLY A 49 11.01 -2.85 -5.08
CA GLY A 49 11.90 -1.81 -5.59
C GLY A 49 11.18 -0.51 -5.96
N PHE A 50 10.02 -0.59 -6.61
CA PHE A 50 9.21 0.60 -6.93
C PHE A 50 8.65 1.27 -5.68
N MET A 51 8.30 0.52 -4.63
CA MET A 51 7.83 1.11 -3.36
C MET A 51 8.92 1.94 -2.70
N ASP A 52 10.13 1.40 -2.62
CA ASP A 52 11.27 2.07 -2.00
C ASP A 52 11.65 3.33 -2.80
N ILE A 53 11.63 3.24 -4.14
CA ILE A 53 11.84 4.38 -5.04
C ILE A 53 10.72 5.42 -4.85
N ALA A 54 9.44 5.01 -4.76
CA ALA A 54 8.32 5.94 -4.56
C ALA A 54 8.47 6.78 -3.30
N ILE A 55 8.90 6.16 -2.19
CA ILE A 55 9.21 6.83 -0.93
C ILE A 55 10.41 7.76 -1.11
N GLY A 56 11.46 7.30 -1.80
CA GLY A 56 12.63 8.10 -2.16
C GLY A 56 12.29 9.39 -2.90
N GLU A 57 11.44 9.32 -3.93
CA GLU A 57 11.04 10.49 -4.71
C GLU A 57 10.39 11.59 -3.87
N ILE A 58 9.48 11.22 -2.96
CA ILE A 58 8.80 12.21 -2.12
C ILE A 58 9.69 12.72 -0.98
N ILE A 59 10.51 11.85 -0.38
CA ILE A 59 11.33 12.22 0.78
C ILE A 59 12.58 13.00 0.36
N LEU A 60 13.30 12.54 -0.66
CA LEU A 60 14.59 13.12 -1.08
C LEU A 60 14.42 14.17 -2.18
N ASN A 61 13.66 13.86 -3.23
CA ASN A 61 13.57 14.72 -4.42
C ASN A 61 12.38 15.70 -4.36
N LYS A 62 11.44 15.48 -3.44
CA LYS A 62 10.16 16.19 -3.36
C LYS A 62 9.33 16.09 -4.64
N ASP A 63 9.53 15.03 -5.43
CA ASP A 63 8.81 14.80 -6.68
C ASP A 63 7.56 13.94 -6.43
N ILE A 64 6.44 14.63 -6.22
CA ILE A 64 5.14 14.00 -5.94
C ILE A 64 4.63 13.22 -7.15
N VAL A 65 4.83 13.74 -8.36
CA VAL A 65 4.32 13.11 -9.59
C VAL A 65 5.07 11.79 -9.81
N LYS A 66 6.39 11.80 -9.68
CA LYS A 66 7.22 10.61 -9.82
C LYS A 66 6.92 9.59 -8.72
N SER A 67 6.76 10.03 -7.47
CA SER A 67 6.35 9.17 -6.36
C SER A 67 5.03 8.44 -6.68
N LYS A 68 4.00 9.16 -7.15
CA LYS A 68 2.71 8.57 -7.53
C LYS A 68 2.78 7.64 -8.73
N GLN A 69 3.63 7.94 -9.73
CA GLN A 69 3.91 7.03 -10.84
C GLN A 69 4.52 5.71 -10.35
N TYR A 70 5.41 5.76 -9.36
CA TYR A 70 5.96 4.54 -8.78
C TYR A 70 4.95 3.79 -7.90
N PHE A 71 4.11 4.47 -7.12
CA PHE A 71 3.00 3.80 -6.42
C PHE A 71 2.01 3.12 -7.38
N TYR A 72 1.76 3.73 -8.55
CA TYR A 72 1.04 3.08 -9.64
C TYR A 72 1.74 1.79 -10.06
N LEU A 73 3.06 1.81 -10.30
CA LEU A 73 3.81 0.62 -10.68
C LEU A 73 3.79 -0.47 -9.60
N VAL A 74 3.87 -0.11 -8.31
CA VAL A 74 3.72 -1.06 -7.18
C VAL A 74 2.39 -1.81 -7.28
N ALA A 75 1.28 -1.07 -7.36
CA ALA A 75 -0.05 -1.65 -7.46
C ALA A 75 -0.24 -2.45 -8.75
N LYS A 76 0.34 -1.98 -9.87
CA LYS A 76 0.29 -2.66 -11.16
C LYS A 76 1.01 -4.01 -11.13
N MET A 77 2.16 -4.12 -10.45
CA MET A 77 2.83 -5.42 -10.30
C MET A 77 1.98 -6.41 -9.53
N GLN A 78 1.23 -5.96 -8.51
CA GLN A 78 0.31 -6.85 -7.79
C GLN A 78 -0.88 -7.26 -8.65
N GLU A 79 -1.44 -6.33 -9.43
CA GLU A 79 -2.52 -6.63 -10.38
C GLU A 79 -2.10 -7.73 -11.37
N VAL A 80 -0.90 -7.60 -11.94
CA VAL A 80 -0.32 -8.59 -12.86
C VAL A 80 -0.12 -9.94 -12.17
N ILE A 81 0.34 -9.97 -10.91
CA ILE A 81 0.47 -11.21 -10.13
C ILE A 81 -0.89 -11.90 -9.99
N PHE A 82 -1.95 -11.17 -9.63
CA PHE A 82 -3.29 -11.73 -9.49
C PHE A 82 -3.82 -12.29 -10.83
N GLN A 83 -3.73 -11.49 -11.90
CA GLN A 83 -4.18 -11.89 -13.24
C GLN A 83 -3.47 -13.17 -13.70
N LYS A 84 -2.14 -13.21 -13.60
CA LYS A 84 -1.37 -14.38 -14.02
C LYS A 84 -1.66 -15.62 -13.19
N TYR A 85 -1.85 -15.48 -11.88
CA TYR A 85 -2.24 -16.60 -11.03
C TYR A 85 -3.60 -17.16 -11.46
N ASP A 86 -4.57 -16.28 -11.72
CA ASP A 86 -5.92 -16.68 -12.16
C ASP A 86 -5.87 -17.34 -13.55
N ASP A 87 -4.97 -16.88 -14.44
CA ASP A 87 -4.62 -17.46 -15.74
C ASP A 87 -3.77 -18.74 -15.65
N LYS A 88 -3.57 -19.28 -14.45
CA LYS A 88 -2.86 -20.56 -14.19
C LYS A 88 -1.37 -20.55 -14.52
N PHE A 89 -0.71 -19.39 -14.46
CA PHE A 89 0.74 -19.35 -14.39
C PHE A 89 1.23 -19.98 -13.08
N ASP A 90 2.46 -20.52 -13.12
CA ASP A 90 3.14 -21.07 -11.94
C ASP A 90 3.59 -19.94 -10.99
N ILE A 91 2.63 -19.44 -10.20
CA ILE A 91 2.80 -18.42 -9.18
C ILE A 91 2.41 -19.04 -7.84
N SER A 92 3.28 -18.93 -6.83
CA SER A 92 2.97 -19.40 -5.47
C SER A 92 1.73 -18.67 -4.90
N MET A 93 0.90 -19.41 -4.17
CA MET A 93 -0.22 -18.86 -3.41
C MET A 93 0.19 -17.74 -2.43
N ASP A 94 1.45 -17.76 -1.96
CA ASP A 94 2.01 -16.73 -1.07
C ASP A 94 2.00 -15.32 -1.68
N TYR A 95 1.87 -15.21 -3.00
CA TYR A 95 1.84 -13.94 -3.72
C TYR A 95 0.43 -13.41 -3.99
N VAL A 96 -0.61 -14.24 -3.78
CA VAL A 96 -2.01 -13.88 -4.05
C VAL A 96 -2.89 -13.80 -2.81
N ASN A 97 -2.30 -13.95 -1.63
CA ASN A 97 -2.99 -13.83 -0.35
C ASN A 97 -3.38 -12.39 0.01
N THR A 98 -4.23 -12.25 1.03
CA THR A 98 -4.74 -10.96 1.50
C THR A 98 -3.72 -10.14 2.30
N ASN A 99 -2.58 -10.72 2.68
CA ASN A 99 -1.49 -9.97 3.30
C ASN A 99 -0.90 -8.88 2.38
N SER A 100 -1.18 -8.97 1.07
CA SER A 100 -0.83 -7.96 0.08
C SER A 100 -1.73 -6.72 0.08
N TYR A 101 -2.68 -6.58 1.03
CA TYR A 101 -3.64 -5.47 1.09
C TYR A 101 -3.02 -4.07 1.05
N GLY A 102 -1.77 -3.92 1.52
CA GLY A 102 -1.03 -2.67 1.40
C GLY A 102 -1.04 -2.12 -0.03
N THR A 103 -0.99 -2.99 -1.05
CA THR A 103 -1.02 -2.61 -2.47
C THR A 103 -2.29 -1.85 -2.89
N LEU A 104 -3.42 -2.07 -2.20
CA LEU A 104 -4.64 -1.27 -2.39
C LEU A 104 -4.41 0.19 -1.97
N PHE A 105 -3.65 0.43 -0.90
CA PHE A 105 -3.27 1.78 -0.49
C PHE A 105 -2.33 2.43 -1.50
N MET A 106 -1.35 1.71 -2.04
CA MET A 106 -0.50 2.26 -3.10
C MET A 106 -1.32 2.60 -4.36
N ALA A 107 -2.31 1.76 -4.73
CA ALA A 107 -3.22 2.06 -5.83
C ALA A 107 -3.98 3.37 -5.56
N LEU A 108 -4.55 3.53 -4.35
CA LEU A 108 -5.26 4.75 -3.93
C LEU A 108 -4.36 6.00 -3.96
N ILE A 109 -3.12 5.90 -3.46
CA ILE A 109 -2.15 7.00 -3.44
C ILE A 109 -1.74 7.40 -4.86
N SER A 110 -1.72 6.45 -5.80
CA SER A 110 -1.35 6.72 -7.18
C SER A 110 -2.35 7.60 -7.94
N ASP A 111 -3.59 7.72 -7.45
CA ASP A 111 -4.72 8.41 -8.10
C ASP A 111 -5.21 7.79 -9.43
N ASN A 112 -4.71 6.61 -9.83
CA ASN A 112 -5.16 5.94 -11.05
C ASN A 112 -6.47 5.15 -10.81
N LYS A 113 -7.61 5.71 -11.23
CA LYS A 113 -8.94 5.12 -10.98
C LYS A 113 -9.13 3.73 -11.58
N ASP A 114 -8.63 3.50 -12.79
CA ASP A 114 -8.80 2.22 -13.47
C ASP A 114 -8.05 1.11 -12.74
N LEU A 115 -6.81 1.38 -12.33
CA LEU A 115 -6.01 0.45 -11.53
C LEU A 115 -6.60 0.22 -10.14
N ILE A 116 -7.10 1.27 -9.47
CA ILE A 116 -7.76 1.14 -8.16
C ILE A 116 -8.92 0.14 -8.25
N ASN A 117 -9.80 0.29 -9.24
CA ASN A 117 -10.95 -0.59 -9.40
C ASN A 117 -10.54 -2.01 -9.80
N SER A 118 -9.64 -2.14 -10.79
CA SER A 118 -9.22 -3.43 -11.31
C SER A 118 -8.47 -4.26 -10.26
N LEU A 119 -7.51 -3.66 -9.54
CA LEU A 119 -6.81 -4.34 -8.45
C LEU A 119 -7.78 -4.75 -7.33
N SER A 120 -8.73 -3.89 -6.97
CA SER A 120 -9.71 -4.19 -5.92
C SER A 120 -10.64 -5.34 -6.30
N ALA A 121 -11.05 -5.43 -7.57
CA ALA A 121 -11.86 -6.54 -8.07
C ALA A 121 -11.11 -7.87 -8.00
N LEU A 122 -9.80 -7.87 -8.28
CA LEU A 122 -8.93 -9.05 -8.24
C LEU A 122 -8.47 -9.45 -6.85
N PHE A 123 -8.55 -8.54 -5.87
CA PHE A 123 -8.09 -8.78 -4.51
C PHE A 123 -8.97 -9.80 -3.77
N GLY A 124 -8.34 -10.84 -3.22
CA GLY A 124 -9.03 -11.89 -2.48
C GLY A 124 -9.97 -12.78 -3.32
N GLY A 125 -10.93 -13.43 -2.67
CA GLY A 125 -11.87 -14.39 -3.28
C GLY A 125 -11.30 -15.79 -3.51
N ARG A 126 -10.15 -16.10 -2.90
CA ARG A 126 -9.39 -17.34 -3.08
C ARG A 126 -9.38 -18.12 -1.77
N ASP A 127 -10.54 -18.66 -1.37
CA ASP A 127 -10.75 -19.24 -0.03
C ASP A 127 -9.70 -20.27 0.39
N LYS A 128 -9.22 -21.09 -0.55
CA LYS A 128 -8.20 -22.11 -0.28
C LYS A 128 -6.84 -21.46 -0.01
N GLU A 129 -6.47 -20.47 -0.81
CA GLU A 129 -5.21 -19.75 -0.72
C GLU A 129 -5.15 -18.85 0.52
N GLU A 130 -6.30 -18.36 0.97
CA GLU A 130 -6.44 -17.42 2.09
C GLU A 130 -6.75 -18.10 3.43
N ALA A 131 -6.65 -19.42 3.50
CA ALA A 131 -7.02 -20.19 4.69
C ALA A 131 -6.13 -19.87 5.90
N ASP A 132 -4.85 -19.60 5.64
CA ASP A 132 -3.81 -19.35 6.65
C ASP A 132 -3.40 -17.87 6.74
N ASP A 133 -4.19 -16.97 6.16
CA ASP A 133 -3.90 -15.54 6.16
C ASP A 133 -3.99 -14.93 7.56
N ASP A 134 -3.17 -13.89 7.79
CA ASP A 134 -3.32 -13.09 8.99
C ASP A 134 -4.72 -12.47 9.02
N ILE A 135 -5.46 -12.78 10.08
CA ILE A 135 -6.87 -12.39 10.19
C ILE A 135 -7.04 -10.86 10.12
N LEU A 136 -6.11 -10.09 10.70
CA LEU A 136 -6.23 -8.64 10.69
C LEU A 136 -5.95 -8.05 9.32
N GLY A 137 -4.91 -8.52 8.64
CA GLY A 137 -4.62 -8.18 7.24
C GLY A 137 -5.80 -8.50 6.33
N LYS A 138 -6.41 -9.67 6.50
CA LYS A 138 -7.62 -10.08 5.78
C LYS A 138 -8.78 -9.11 6.01
N LEU A 139 -9.11 -8.81 7.27
CA LEU A 139 -10.22 -7.92 7.62
C LEU A 139 -10.00 -6.50 7.09
N VAL A 140 -8.78 -5.95 7.21
CA VAL A 140 -8.44 -4.64 6.64
C VAL A 140 -8.56 -4.66 5.11
N GLY A 141 -7.95 -5.64 4.45
CA GLY A 141 -7.95 -5.75 2.99
C GLY A 141 -9.35 -5.85 2.40
N TYR A 142 -10.22 -6.72 2.94
CA TYR A 142 -11.60 -6.83 2.50
C TYR A 142 -12.41 -5.56 2.78
N SER A 143 -12.23 -4.93 3.95
CA SER A 143 -12.89 -3.65 4.24
C SER A 143 -12.54 -2.59 3.21
N VAL A 144 -11.25 -2.45 2.86
CA VAL A 144 -10.77 -1.49 1.87
C VAL A 144 -11.31 -1.82 0.47
N LYS A 145 -11.19 -3.09 0.04
CA LYS A 145 -11.74 -3.57 -1.23
C LYS A 145 -13.21 -3.18 -1.39
N HIS A 146 -14.04 -3.54 -0.43
CA HIS A 146 -15.48 -3.34 -0.52
C HIS A 146 -15.86 -1.85 -0.49
N ILE A 147 -15.15 -1.01 0.28
CA ILE A 147 -15.35 0.46 0.22
C ILE A 147 -14.96 1.04 -1.14
N ILE A 148 -13.87 0.55 -1.77
CA ILE A 148 -13.48 0.96 -3.12
C ILE A 148 -14.60 0.62 -4.11
N LEU A 149 -15.11 -0.62 -4.05
CA LEU A 149 -16.17 -1.14 -4.91
C LEU A 149 -17.58 -0.61 -4.57
N LYS A 150 -17.73 0.22 -3.54
CA LYS A 150 -19.01 0.78 -3.05
C LYS A 150 -19.98 -0.27 -2.49
N GLU A 151 -19.43 -1.40 -2.05
CA GLU A 151 -20.09 -2.53 -1.38
C GLU A 151 -20.08 -2.29 0.14
N PHE A 152 -20.80 -1.27 0.60
CA PHE A 152 -20.67 -0.79 1.99
C PHE A 152 -21.19 -1.79 3.04
N ASP A 153 -22.21 -2.59 2.72
CA ASP A 153 -22.78 -3.59 3.62
C ASP A 153 -21.76 -4.73 3.87
N GLU A 154 -21.08 -5.16 2.81
CA GLU A 154 -19.97 -6.11 2.88
C GLU A 154 -18.82 -5.53 3.70
N ALA A 155 -18.41 -4.28 3.41
CA ALA A 155 -17.35 -3.61 4.15
C ALA A 155 -17.65 -3.53 5.65
N GLU A 156 -18.87 -3.18 6.04
CA GLU A 156 -19.29 -3.06 7.45
C GLU A 156 -19.11 -4.40 8.19
N THR A 157 -19.41 -5.52 7.54
CA THR A 157 -19.21 -6.86 8.12
C THR A 157 -17.75 -7.12 8.50
N TYR A 158 -16.80 -6.69 7.68
CA TYR A 158 -15.37 -6.84 7.99
C TYR A 158 -14.88 -5.83 9.03
N VAL A 159 -15.39 -4.59 8.99
CA VAL A 159 -15.05 -3.54 9.95
C VAL A 159 -15.52 -3.89 11.37
N ILE A 160 -16.73 -4.43 11.53
CA ILE A 160 -17.24 -4.90 12.83
C ILE A 160 -16.30 -5.96 13.42
N LYS A 161 -15.96 -6.99 12.64
CA LYS A 161 -15.03 -8.05 13.06
C LYS A 161 -13.66 -7.50 13.44
N LEU A 162 -13.15 -6.53 12.67
CA LEU A 162 -11.86 -5.87 12.95
C LEU A 162 -11.91 -5.15 14.30
N GLN A 163 -12.98 -4.41 14.58
CA GLN A 163 -13.16 -3.69 15.84
C GLN A 163 -13.30 -4.64 17.05
N GLU A 164 -13.98 -5.78 16.89
CA GLU A 164 -14.11 -6.81 17.93
C GLU A 164 -12.77 -7.45 18.31
N LEU A 165 -11.91 -7.74 17.32
CA LEU A 165 -10.58 -8.32 17.57
C LEU A 165 -9.63 -7.31 18.22
N ASN A 166 -9.75 -6.02 17.90
CA ASN A 166 -8.92 -4.97 18.45
C ASN A 166 -9.11 -4.75 19.96
N GLN A 167 -10.27 -5.13 20.52
CA GLN A 167 -10.49 -5.05 21.98
C GLN A 167 -9.61 -6.02 22.78
N LYS A 168 -8.99 -7.01 22.12
CA LYS A 168 -8.27 -8.11 22.76
C LYS A 168 -6.75 -8.02 22.68
N SER A 169 -6.15 -7.01 22.02
CA SER A 169 -4.71 -7.06 21.66
C SER A 169 -3.91 -5.77 21.87
N ARG A 170 -2.57 -5.93 21.87
CA ARG A 170 -1.56 -4.84 21.85
C ARG A 170 -1.44 -4.13 20.48
N MET A 171 -2.32 -4.42 19.52
CA MET A 171 -2.12 -4.07 18.11
C MET A 171 -2.72 -2.69 17.77
N ARG A 172 -2.06 -1.64 18.28
CA ARG A 172 -2.56 -0.26 18.25
C ARG A 172 -2.91 0.24 16.84
N LEU A 173 -2.12 -0.08 15.81
CA LEU A 173 -2.39 0.40 14.45
C LEU A 173 -3.75 -0.05 13.90
N TYR A 174 -4.19 -1.26 14.25
CA TYR A 174 -5.46 -1.84 13.76
C TYR A 174 -6.69 -1.18 14.36
N LYS A 175 -6.59 -0.65 15.58
CA LYS A 175 -7.63 0.22 16.12
C LYS A 175 -7.83 1.46 15.24
N GLY A 176 -6.74 2.04 14.74
CA GLY A 176 -6.78 3.16 13.80
C GLY A 176 -7.50 2.80 12.49
N TYR A 177 -7.15 1.67 11.87
CA TYR A 177 -7.86 1.17 10.68
C TYR A 177 -9.38 1.06 10.94
N GLY A 178 -9.78 0.41 12.03
CA GLY A 178 -11.20 0.22 12.36
C GLY A 178 -11.96 1.53 12.57
N ILE A 179 -11.34 2.57 13.13
CA ILE A 179 -11.96 3.90 13.31
C ILE A 179 -12.14 4.59 11.94
N VAL A 180 -11.09 4.60 11.11
CA VAL A 180 -11.15 5.29 9.82
C VAL A 180 -12.14 4.62 8.86
N LEU A 181 -12.09 3.29 8.75
CA LEU A 181 -12.96 2.53 7.85
C LEU A 181 -14.44 2.69 8.23
N ASP A 182 -14.76 2.60 9.53
CA ASP A 182 -16.11 2.85 10.04
C ASP A 182 -16.58 4.30 9.77
N GLY A 183 -15.68 5.27 9.99
CA GLY A 183 -15.93 6.66 9.66
C GLY A 183 -16.23 6.88 8.17
N ILE A 184 -15.55 6.15 7.27
CA ILE A 184 -15.81 6.23 5.83
C ILE A 184 -17.20 5.68 5.48
N ILE A 185 -17.56 4.52 6.04
CA ILE A 185 -18.88 3.89 5.82
C ILE A 185 -19.99 4.82 6.32
N LYS A 186 -19.84 5.38 7.52
CA LYS A 186 -20.83 6.24 8.18
C LYS A 186 -20.78 7.71 7.75
N LYS A 187 -19.89 8.07 6.80
CA LYS A 187 -19.63 9.46 6.38
C LYS A 187 -19.28 10.41 7.54
N ASN A 188 -18.62 9.90 8.58
CA ASN A 188 -18.21 10.67 9.74
C ASN A 188 -16.79 11.24 9.56
N LYS A 189 -16.71 12.53 9.19
CA LYS A 189 -15.42 13.26 9.01
C LYS A 189 -14.58 13.25 10.29
N GLU A 190 -15.19 13.46 11.46
CA GLU A 190 -14.46 13.54 12.74
C GLU A 190 -13.78 12.20 13.06
N SER A 191 -14.51 11.09 12.94
CA SER A 191 -13.94 9.75 13.14
C SER A 191 -12.81 9.45 12.17
N VAL A 192 -12.94 9.81 10.89
CA VAL A 192 -11.86 9.66 9.91
C VAL A 192 -10.61 10.43 10.35
N GLN A 193 -10.76 11.70 10.71
CA GLN A 193 -9.64 12.54 11.12
C GLN A 193 -8.96 12.01 12.40
N GLU A 194 -9.74 11.65 13.42
CA GLU A 194 -9.23 11.09 14.67
C GLU A 194 -8.49 9.77 14.44
N GLY A 195 -9.05 8.87 13.62
CA GLY A 195 -8.44 7.60 13.30
C GLY A 195 -7.11 7.77 12.55
N LEU A 196 -7.04 8.68 11.59
CA LEU A 196 -5.79 8.97 10.85
C LEU A 196 -4.71 9.55 11.76
N VAL A 197 -5.05 10.52 12.62
CA VAL A 197 -4.12 11.08 13.60
C VAL A 197 -3.61 9.99 14.55
N TYR A 198 -4.51 9.14 15.05
CA TYR A 198 -4.14 8.03 15.91
C TYR A 198 -3.18 7.03 15.22
N MET A 199 -3.40 6.71 13.95
CA MET A 199 -2.49 5.86 13.17
C MET A 199 -1.10 6.46 13.05
N LEU A 200 -0.99 7.77 12.79
CA LEU A 200 0.29 8.47 12.68
C LEU A 200 1.06 8.49 14.00
N GLU A 201 0.35 8.71 15.11
CA GLU A 201 0.96 8.62 16.44
C GLU A 201 1.45 7.20 16.78
N CYS A 202 0.72 6.18 16.34
CA CYS A 202 1.12 4.79 16.51
C CYS A 202 2.34 4.47 15.65
N HIS A 203 2.34 4.84 14.37
CA HIS A 203 3.44 4.63 13.44
C HIS A 203 4.77 5.16 14.02
N ARG A 204 4.77 6.40 14.56
CA ARG A 204 5.96 6.99 15.19
C ARG A 204 6.50 6.19 16.39
N LYS A 205 5.64 5.43 17.08
CA LYS A 205 5.99 4.64 18.27
C LYS A 205 6.40 3.20 17.92
N LEU A 206 6.21 2.76 16.68
CA LEU A 206 6.54 1.41 16.20
C LEU A 206 7.94 1.40 15.57
N THR A 207 8.92 1.87 16.32
CA THR A 207 10.33 1.86 15.87
C THR A 207 10.87 0.45 15.65
N ASP A 208 10.28 -0.57 16.27
CA ASP A 208 10.71 -1.96 16.10
C ASP A 208 10.11 -2.62 14.84
N ASP A 209 8.93 -2.16 14.39
CA ASP A 209 8.24 -2.73 13.21
C ASP A 209 8.60 -1.99 11.91
N TYR A 210 8.93 -0.69 12.00
CA TYR A 210 9.30 0.15 10.85
C TYR A 210 10.74 0.63 10.89
N GLY A 211 11.47 0.38 11.97
CA GLY A 211 12.85 0.85 12.10
C GLY A 211 13.73 0.28 11.01
N ASP A 212 14.57 1.15 10.45
CA ASP A 212 15.51 0.81 9.38
C ASP A 212 14.85 0.35 8.06
N THR A 213 13.58 0.70 7.86
CA THR A 213 12.86 0.47 6.58
C THR A 213 12.35 1.79 5.98
N PRO A 214 12.09 1.86 4.66
CA PRO A 214 11.54 3.05 4.02
C PRO A 214 10.21 3.52 4.63
N GLU A 215 9.41 2.60 5.17
CA GLU A 215 8.16 2.89 5.86
C GLU A 215 8.35 3.78 7.08
N GLU A 216 9.54 3.82 7.72
CA GLU A 216 9.86 4.78 8.80
C GLU A 216 9.63 6.24 8.38
N LEU A 217 9.76 6.52 7.07
CA LEU A 217 9.73 7.85 6.51
C LEU A 217 8.35 8.25 5.98
N LEU A 218 7.47 7.27 5.73
CA LEU A 218 6.17 7.50 5.10
C LEU A 218 5.14 6.45 5.51
N SER A 219 4.03 6.90 6.10
CA SER A 219 2.89 6.06 6.47
C SER A 219 1.96 5.83 5.28
N ILE A 220 2.27 4.79 4.50
CA ILE A 220 1.41 4.31 3.41
C ILE A 220 -0.03 4.03 3.87
N PRO A 221 -0.27 3.36 5.03
CA PRO A 221 -1.63 3.16 5.53
C PRO A 221 -2.44 4.44 5.71
N ALA A 222 -1.86 5.45 6.35
CA ALA A 222 -2.55 6.70 6.63
C ALA A 222 -2.86 7.47 5.33
N LEU A 223 -1.90 7.53 4.40
CA LEU A 223 -2.11 8.16 3.09
C LEU A 223 -3.16 7.42 2.26
N GLY A 224 -3.12 6.09 2.23
CA GLY A 224 -4.08 5.26 1.51
C GLY A 224 -5.50 5.44 2.03
N LEU A 225 -5.70 5.40 3.35
CA LEU A 225 -7.01 5.62 3.96
C LEU A 225 -7.51 7.06 3.80
N ALA A 226 -6.62 8.06 3.87
CA ALA A 226 -6.98 9.44 3.59
C ALA A 226 -7.49 9.59 2.14
N LYS A 227 -6.79 8.99 1.16
CA LYS A 227 -7.25 8.92 -0.23
C LYS A 227 -8.57 8.16 -0.38
N LEU A 228 -8.76 7.06 0.34
CA LEU A 228 -10.02 6.31 0.34
C LEU A 228 -11.19 7.17 0.85
N ALA A 229 -10.99 7.94 1.92
CA ALA A 229 -11.97 8.86 2.46
C ALA A 229 -12.31 9.99 1.47
N MET A 230 -11.31 10.59 0.84
CA MET A 230 -11.49 11.61 -0.21
C MET A 230 -12.26 11.07 -1.41
N ASN A 231 -11.94 9.85 -1.88
CA ASN A 231 -12.69 9.14 -2.93
C ASN A 231 -14.14 8.79 -2.53
N ASN A 232 -14.49 9.01 -1.27
CA ASN A 232 -15.81 8.82 -0.70
C ASN A 232 -16.48 10.13 -0.27
N GLY A 233 -15.95 11.28 -0.70
CA GLY A 233 -16.53 12.61 -0.46
C GLY A 233 -16.28 13.16 0.94
N ILE A 234 -15.33 12.59 1.68
CA ILE A 234 -14.95 13.05 3.01
C ILE A 234 -13.68 13.88 2.87
N GLU A 235 -13.76 15.14 3.29
CA GLU A 235 -12.60 16.02 3.35
C GLU A 235 -11.62 15.57 4.44
N VAL A 236 -10.34 15.49 4.09
CA VAL A 236 -9.26 15.10 5.01
C VAL A 236 -8.26 16.24 5.13
N GLU A 237 -7.89 16.59 6.36
CA GLU A 237 -7.03 17.74 6.66
C GLU A 237 -5.68 17.34 7.26
N VAL A 238 -5.37 16.04 7.28
CA VAL A 238 -4.09 15.52 7.76
C VAL A 238 -2.93 16.11 6.99
N ASP A 239 -2.04 16.79 7.71
CA ASP A 239 -0.73 17.20 7.24
C ASP A 239 0.31 16.84 8.31
N HIS A 240 1.07 15.79 8.05
CA HIS A 240 2.04 15.25 9.00
C HIS A 240 3.31 14.82 8.28
N ILE A 241 4.46 14.83 8.94
CA ILE A 241 5.74 14.46 8.31
C ILE A 241 5.71 13.05 7.67
N LEU A 242 4.98 12.11 8.28
CA LEU A 242 4.77 10.75 7.78
C LEU A 242 3.63 10.63 6.74
N ALA A 243 2.75 11.62 6.64
CA ALA A 243 1.63 11.64 5.70
C ALA A 243 1.42 13.08 5.21
N PRO A 244 2.33 13.58 4.36
CA PRO A 244 2.32 14.99 3.99
C PRO A 244 1.12 15.29 3.11
N LYS A 245 0.42 16.40 3.38
CA LYS A 245 -0.82 16.77 2.69
C LYS A 245 -0.67 16.84 1.17
N VAL A 246 0.51 17.21 0.69
CA VAL A 246 0.82 17.29 -0.74
C VAL A 246 0.63 15.96 -1.50
N MET A 247 0.75 14.81 -0.82
CA MET A 247 0.46 13.50 -1.42
C MET A 247 -1.03 13.27 -1.63
N LEU A 248 -1.90 13.96 -0.87
CA LEU A 248 -3.35 13.87 -0.99
C LEU A 248 -3.91 14.69 -2.16
N GLU A 249 -3.15 15.66 -2.66
CA GLU A 249 -3.56 16.51 -3.78
C GLU A 249 -3.68 15.73 -5.08
N GLN A 250 -4.76 15.95 -5.83
CA GLN A 250 -4.91 15.37 -7.16
C GLN A 250 -3.98 16.09 -8.14
N ARG A 251 -3.26 15.32 -8.96
CA ARG A 251 -2.36 15.83 -10.00
C ARG A 251 -2.75 15.20 -11.33
N ASP A 252 -2.52 15.92 -12.41
CA ASP A 252 -2.56 15.33 -13.75
C ASP A 252 -1.28 14.51 -13.93
N ILE A 253 -1.42 13.19 -14.05
CA ILE A 253 -0.30 12.24 -14.06
C ILE A 253 -0.39 11.42 -15.33
N GLN A 254 0.64 11.54 -16.16
CA GLN A 254 0.88 10.58 -17.22
C GLN A 254 1.54 9.34 -16.62
N TYR A 255 0.81 8.22 -16.55
CA TYR A 255 1.35 6.97 -16.02
C TYR A 255 2.29 6.30 -17.01
N PRO A 256 3.38 5.67 -16.53
CA PRO A 256 4.32 4.97 -17.39
C PRO A 256 3.64 3.77 -18.08
N ILE A 257 4.01 3.57 -19.34
CA ILE A 257 3.70 2.33 -20.05
C ILE A 257 4.51 1.20 -19.40
N VAL A 258 3.84 0.09 -19.14
CA VAL A 258 4.43 -1.09 -18.53
C VAL A 258 4.84 -2.03 -19.66
N ASP A 259 6.08 -1.88 -20.11
CA ASP A 259 6.68 -2.66 -21.20
C ASP A 259 7.42 -3.91 -20.69
N PHE A 260 7.28 -4.22 -19.40
CA PHE A 260 7.98 -5.30 -18.71
C PHE A 260 7.03 -6.37 -18.12
N VAL A 261 5.94 -6.62 -18.83
CA VAL A 261 4.93 -7.63 -18.52
C VAL A 261 4.51 -8.30 -19.83
N ASP A 262 4.67 -9.63 -19.92
CA ASP A 262 4.14 -10.48 -21.00
C ASP A 262 2.74 -11.00 -20.70
#